data_AF-A0A1M7CBC3-F1
#
_entry.id   AF-A0A1M7CBC3-F1
#
_cell.length_a   1.000
_cell.length_b   1.000
_cell.length_c   1.000
_cell.angle_alpha   90.00
_cell.angle_beta   90.00
_cell.angle_gamma   90.00
#
_symmetry.space_group_name_H-M   'P 1'
#
loop_
_entity.id
_entity.type
_entity.pdbx_description
1 polymer ?
#
loop_
_entity_poly.entity_id
_entity_poly.type
_entity_poly.pdbx_seq_one_letter_code
_entity_poly.pdbx_strand_id
1 'polypeptide(L)' 'MFKVNVMGWDINNDNYNSWKSAVSAKFGQKFFNIPQKKYAVDNYKGMTNKNKIRLKSAAQYGLTMFWQEVNITKPKEK' A
#
# COMPACT_ATOMS: atom_id res chain seq x y z
N MET A 1 11.13 1.75 -16.09
CA MET A 1 10.01 1.01 -15.46
C MET A 1 9.97 1.39 -13.99
N PHE A 2 8.88 1.99 -13.50
CA PHE A 2 8.76 2.34 -12.08
C PHE A 2 8.78 1.06 -11.24
N LYS A 3 9.61 1.04 -10.19
CA LYS A 3 9.68 -0.10 -9.26
C LYS A 3 8.32 -0.24 -8.57
N VAL A 4 7.53 -1.21 -8.99
CA VAL A 4 6.26 -1.56 -8.33
C VAL A 4 6.59 -2.09 -6.93
N ASN A 5 5.86 -1.64 -5.91
CA ASN A 5 6.00 -2.21 -4.57
C ASN A 5 5.53 -3.67 -4.55
N VAL A 6 6.49 -4.56 -4.28
CA VAL A 6 6.40 -6.03 -4.25
C VAL A 6 6.04 -6.60 -2.87
N MET A 7 5.79 -5.75 -1.87
CA MET A 7 5.47 -6.15 -0.50
C MET A 7 3.97 -6.36 -0.28
N GLY A 8 3.13 -5.69 -1.08
CA GLY A 8 1.69 -5.61 -0.83
C GLY A 8 1.39 -4.81 0.45
N TRP A 9 0.22 -4.18 0.49
CA TRP A 9 -0.16 -3.27 1.58
C TRP A 9 -1.65 -3.30 1.91
N ASP A 10 -1.96 -2.90 3.14
CA ASP A 10 -3.30 -2.57 3.62
C ASP A 10 -3.24 -1.23 4.38
N ILE A 11 -3.91 -0.20 3.85
CA ILE A 11 -3.93 1.13 4.46
C ILE A 11 -5.26 1.28 5.20
N ASN A 12 -5.23 1.58 6.50
CA ASN A 12 -6.45 1.91 7.24
C ASN A 12 -7.14 3.17 6.68
N ASN A 13 -8.43 3.33 6.97
CA ASN A 13 -9.26 4.38 6.37
C ASN A 13 -8.73 5.80 6.68
N ASP A 14 -8.32 6.05 7.92
CA ASP A 14 -7.88 7.38 8.36
C ASP A 14 -6.59 7.79 7.64
N ASN A 15 -5.61 6.90 7.60
CA ASN A 15 -4.34 7.12 6.89
C ASN A 15 -4.58 7.27 5.38
N TYR A 16 -5.49 6.49 4.79
CA TYR A 16 -5.79 6.58 3.36
C TYR A 16 -6.43 7.91 2.98
N ASN A 17 -7.42 8.36 3.76
CA ASN A 17 -8.10 9.64 3.54
C ASN A 17 -7.17 10.83 3.79
N SER A 18 -6.34 10.77 4.83
CA SER A 18 -5.32 11.80 5.10
C SER A 18 -4.34 11.91 3.93
N TRP A 19 -3.83 10.79 3.42
CA TRP A 19 -2.91 10.79 2.28
C TRP A 19 -3.56 11.28 1.00
N LYS A 20 -4.79 10.82 0.72
CA LYS A 20 -5.57 11.27 -0.44
C LYS A 20 -5.75 12.78 -0.43
N SER A 21 -6.10 13.36 0.72
CA SER A 21 -6.24 14.81 0.89
C SER A 21 -4.92 15.54 0.64
N ALA A 22 -3.82 15.08 1.22
CA ALA A 22 -2.51 15.71 1.05
C ALA A 22 -2.01 15.67 -0.41
N VAL A 23 -2.16 14.52 -1.09
CA VAL A 23 -1.79 14.38 -2.51
C VAL A 23 -2.70 15.23 -3.39
N SER A 24 -4.00 15.22 -3.12
CA SER A 24 -4.97 15.99 -3.90
C SER A 24 -4.77 17.50 -3.74
N ALA A 25 -4.41 17.97 -2.55
CA ALA A 25 -4.10 19.38 -2.31
C ALA A 25 -2.82 19.83 -3.03
N LYS A 26 -1.80 18.97 -3.10
CA LYS A 26 -0.51 19.33 -3.71
C LYS A 26 -0.49 19.19 -5.24
N PHE A 27 -1.14 18.15 -5.76
CA PHE A 27 -1.04 17.79 -7.18
C PHE A 27 -2.37 17.82 -7.92
N GLY A 28 -3.50 17.73 -7.21
CA GLY A 28 -4.84 17.60 -7.77
C GLY A 28 -5.41 16.19 -7.66
N GLN A 29 -6.73 16.08 -7.59
CA GLN A 29 -7.44 14.82 -7.32
C GLN A 29 -7.15 13.70 -8.32
N LYS A 30 -6.93 14.04 -9.60
CA LYS A 30 -6.64 13.05 -10.67
C LYS A 30 -5.33 12.27 -10.48
N PHE A 31 -4.44 12.75 -9.62
CA PHE A 31 -3.13 12.13 -9.40
C PHE A 31 -3.14 11.10 -8.26
N PHE A 32 -4.22 11.00 -7.48
CA PHE A 32 -4.34 9.98 -6.46
C PHE A 32 -5.03 8.72 -7.02
N ASN A 33 -4.24 7.75 -7.46
CA ASN A 33 -4.70 6.50 -8.10
C ASN A 33 -4.25 5.22 -7.36
N ILE A 34 -3.82 5.35 -6.11
CA ILE A 34 -3.29 4.24 -5.32
C ILE A 34 -4.45 3.47 -4.68
N PRO A 35 -4.59 2.14 -4.86
CA PRO A 35 -5.61 1.37 -4.15
C PRO A 35 -5.28 1.28 -2.65
N GLN A 36 -6.31 1.34 -1.82
CA GLN A 36 -6.18 1.25 -0.36
C GLN A 36 -5.58 -0.09 0.10
N LYS A 37 -5.94 -1.18 -0.58
CA LYS A 37 -5.44 -2.52 -0.32
C LYS A 37 -4.92 -3.16 -1.60
N LYS A 38 -3.74 -3.76 -1.54
CA LYS A 38 -3.13 -4.45 -2.67
C LYS A 38 -2.27 -5.62 -2.19
N TYR A 39 -2.56 -6.82 -2.69
CA TYR A 39 -1.66 -7.95 -2.51
C TYR A 39 -0.43 -7.81 -3.41
N ALA A 40 0.72 -8.28 -2.94
CA ALA A 40 1.91 -8.38 -3.75
C ALA A 40 1.67 -9.31 -4.94
N VAL A 41 1.99 -8.82 -6.14
CA VAL A 41 1.79 -9.55 -7.40
C VAL A 41 2.90 -10.58 -7.64
N ASP A 42 4.11 -10.31 -7.14
CA ASP A 42 5.32 -11.09 -7.39
C ASP A 42 6.21 -11.21 -6.15
N ASN A 43 7.14 -12.16 -6.22
CA ASN A 43 8.26 -12.27 -5.28
C ASN A 43 9.37 -11.29 -5.67
N TYR A 44 10.27 -10.96 -4.72
CA TYR A 44 11.39 -10.05 -5.00
C TYR A 44 12.65 -10.43 -4.24
N LYS A 45 13.76 -10.64 -4.95
CA LYS A 45 15.12 -10.89 -4.39
C LYS A 45 15.12 -11.81 -3.15
N GLY A 46 14.62 -13.03 -3.30
CA GLY A 46 14.56 -14.01 -2.21
C GLY A 46 13.36 -13.85 -1.24
N MET A 47 12.59 -12.77 -1.34
CA MET A 47 11.36 -12.59 -0.56
C MET A 47 10.16 -13.23 -1.25
N THR A 48 9.53 -14.18 -0.56
CA THR A 48 8.31 -14.87 -1.02
C THR A 48 7.05 -14.07 -0.64
N ASN A 49 6.81 -12.96 -1.33
CA ASN A 49 5.72 -12.04 -1.05
C ASN A 49 4.47 -12.26 -1.89
N LYS A 50 4.55 -12.97 -3.03
CA LYS A 50 3.41 -13.16 -3.93
C LYS A 50 2.16 -13.60 -3.15
N ASN A 51 1.03 -12.94 -3.43
CA ASN A 51 -0.25 -13.13 -2.77
C ASN A 51 -0.26 -12.82 -1.26
N LYS A 52 0.67 -12.00 -0.77
CA LYS A 52 0.71 -11.54 0.63
C LYS A 52 0.58 -10.03 0.72
N ILE A 53 0.13 -9.58 1.88
CA ILE A 53 0.28 -8.22 2.36
C ILE A 53 1.35 -8.26 3.45
N ARG A 54 2.40 -7.45 3.26
CA ARG A 54 3.54 -7.37 4.19
C ARG A 54 3.63 -6.03 4.88
N LEU A 55 2.81 -5.05 4.51
CA LEU A 55 2.78 -3.71 5.09
C LEU A 55 1.36 -3.33 5.51
N LYS A 56 1.20 -2.86 6.74
CA LYS A 56 -0.01 -2.21 7.22
C LYS A 56 0.30 -0.77 7.58
N SER A 57 -0.56 0.20 7.24
CA SER A 57 -0.28 1.59 7.59
C SER A 57 -0.31 1.79 9.11
N ALA A 58 0.75 2.41 9.63
CA ALA A 58 0.88 2.77 11.05
C ALA A 58 0.54 4.25 11.26
N ALA A 59 1.06 5.13 10.40
CA ALA A 59 0.80 6.57 10.45
C ALA A 59 0.94 7.20 9.06
N GLN A 60 0.40 8.41 8.91
CA GLN A 60 0.48 9.19 7.69
C GLN A 60 0.82 10.65 8.03
N TYR A 61 1.88 11.19 7.40
CA TYR A 61 2.29 12.58 7.59
C TYR A 61 2.64 13.22 6.25
N GLY A 62 1.87 14.23 5.84
CA GLY A 62 2.08 14.97 4.60
C GLY A 62 1.97 14.07 3.37
N LEU A 63 3.09 13.81 2.68
CA LEU A 63 3.12 12.91 1.51
C LEU A 63 3.69 11.52 1.83
N THR A 64 3.98 11.25 3.10
CA THR A 64 4.71 10.07 3.55
C THR A 64 3.77 9.12 4.32
N MET A 65 3.88 7.83 4.00
CA MET A 65 3.20 6.75 4.72
C MET A 65 4.22 5.96 5.54
N PHE A 66 3.91 5.73 6.81
CA PHE A 66 4.69 4.89 7.70
C PHE A 66 4.02 3.52 7.81
N TRP A 67 4.85 2.48 7.78
CA TRP A 67 4.39 1.10 7.66
C TRP A 67 4.85 0.27 8.86
N GLN A 68 3.98 -0.66 9.25
CA GLN A 68 4.32 -1.77 10.12
C GLN A 68 4.36 -3.05 9.29
N GLU A 69 5.36 -3.89 9.54
CA GLU A 69 5.45 -5.20 8.90
C GLU A 69 4.35 -6.14 9.39
N VAL A 70 3.74 -6.87 8.46
CA VAL A 70 2.71 -7.88 8.73
C VAL A 70 2.91 -9.10 7.84
N ASN A 71 2.14 -10.17 8.06
CA ASN A 71 2.16 -11.36 7.21
C ASN A 71 0.75 -11.90 6.96
N ILE A 72 0.02 -11.26 6.05
CA ILE A 72 -1.36 -11.63 5.72
C ILE A 72 -1.36 -12.30 4.34
N THR A 73 -1.92 -13.49 4.23
CA THR A 73 -2.00 -14.24 2.96
C THR A 73 -3.35 -14.00 2.30
N LYS A 74 -3.38 -13.88 0.96
CA LYS A 74 -4.62 -13.79 0.18
C LYS A 74 -5.49 -15.04 0.48
N PRO A 75 -6.77 -14.88 0.85
CA PRO A 75 -7.68 -16.00 1.01
C PRO A 75 -7.76 -16.81 -0.29
N LYS A 76 -7.92 -18.13 -0.19
CA LYS A 76 -8.25 -18.95 -1.35
C LYS A 76 -9.65 -18.57 -1.82
N GLU A 77 -9.79 -18.24 -3.10
CA GLU A 77 -11.10 -18.09 -3.73
C GLU A 77 -11.80 -19.46 -3.64
N LYS A 78 -13.03 -19.46 -3.11
CA LYS A 78 -13.87 -20.67 -2.99
C LYS A 78 -14.55 -20.97 -4.31
#